data_AF-A0A5C5XY73-F1
#
_entry.id   AF-A0A5C5XY73-F1
#
_cell.length_a   1.000
_cell.length_b   1.000
_cell.length_c   1.000
_cell.angle_alpha   90.00
_cell.angle_beta   90.00
_cell.angle_gamma   90.00
#
_symmetry.space_group_name_H-M   'P 1'
#
loop_
_entity.id
_entity.type
_entity.pdbx_description
1 polymer ?
#
loop_
_entity_poly.entity_id
_entity_poly.type
_entity_poly.pdbx_seq_one_letter_code
_entity_poly.pdbx_strand_id
1 'polypeptide(L)'
;MNKMLVPILFAIGTAVFWGCYGPTIGNAHAPRVDGVPLWSPFKPYVFIGLAYLVIAICGGLAMMAVKGDSFSFTGQYYPTMKWGFLAGLLGAFGALCLTSAMMTSRGNALLVMPIVFGGAVSVSAIVSMLKLHAETTVSPMLWVGMALTIVGLVIVAMNTPQAHAPAKPAAELATPVQATGSDDEGLSSEASDSDPVEESTT
;
A
#
# COMPACT_ATOMS: atom_id res chain seq x y z
N MET A 1 9.03 -19.56 -32.70
CA MET A 1 9.09 -18.76 -31.46
C MET A 1 9.27 -19.72 -30.29
N ASN A 2 10.37 -19.62 -29.54
CA ASN A 2 10.68 -20.58 -28.47
C ASN A 2 9.55 -20.60 -27.44
N LYS A 3 8.99 -21.77 -27.15
CA LYS A 3 7.84 -21.95 -26.22
C LYS A 3 8.11 -21.37 -24.82
N MET A 4 9.37 -21.19 -24.45
CA MET A 4 9.79 -20.58 -23.18
C MET A 4 9.82 -19.05 -23.17
N LEU A 5 9.87 -18.38 -24.33
CA LEU A 5 9.88 -16.91 -24.37
C LEU A 5 8.58 -16.32 -23.84
N VAL A 6 7.44 -16.95 -24.15
CA VAL A 6 6.12 -16.45 -23.73
C VAL A 6 6.00 -16.44 -22.19
N PRO A 7 6.27 -17.53 -21.44
CA PRO A 7 6.31 -17.49 -19.98
C PRO A 7 7.29 -16.48 -19.40
N ILE A 8 8.49 -16.34 -20.00
CA ILE A 8 9.50 -15.39 -19.52
C ILE A 8 9.01 -13.94 -19.67
N LEU A 9 8.36 -13.61 -20.78
CA LEU A 9 7.78 -12.28 -20.99
C LEU A 9 6.67 -11.98 -19.98
N PHE A 10 5.79 -12.94 -19.68
CA PHE A 10 4.77 -12.76 -18.65
C PHE A 10 5.39 -12.64 -17.24
N ALA A 11 6.48 -13.35 -16.96
CA ALA A 11 7.20 -13.23 -15.70
C ALA A 11 7.86 -11.84 -15.54
N ILE A 12 8.49 -11.32 -16.59
CA ILE A 12 9.05 -9.96 -16.61
C ILE A 12 7.93 -8.93 -16.45
N GLY A 13 6.82 -9.07 -17.18
CA GLY A 13 5.65 -8.21 -17.03
C GLY A 13 5.15 -8.21 -15.58
N THR A 14 5.05 -9.40 -14.96
CA THR A 14 4.68 -9.54 -13.55
C THR A 14 5.64 -8.78 -12.63
N ALA A 15 6.95 -8.90 -12.84
CA ALA A 15 7.96 -8.16 -12.07
C ALA A 15 7.82 -6.65 -12.23
N VAL A 16 7.52 -6.15 -13.42
CA VAL A 16 7.29 -4.71 -13.68
C VAL A 16 6.05 -4.22 -12.96
N PHE A 17 4.90 -4.90 -13.11
CA PHE A 17 3.65 -4.47 -12.47
C PHE A 17 3.77 -4.48 -10.94
N TRP A 18 4.38 -5.52 -10.37
CA TRP A 18 4.62 -5.60 -8.92
C TRP A 18 5.69 -4.62 -8.43
N GLY A 19 6.72 -4.35 -9.22
CA GLY A 19 7.71 -3.32 -8.91
C GLY A 19 7.09 -1.92 -8.85
N CYS A 20 6.21 -1.59 -9.79
CA CYS A 20 5.47 -0.33 -9.81
C CYS A 20 4.36 -0.24 -8.75
N TYR A 21 3.84 -1.39 -8.29
CA TYR A 21 2.78 -1.44 -7.28
C TYR A 21 3.22 -0.78 -5.96
N GLY A 22 4.45 -1.05 -5.47
CA GLY A 22 4.95 -0.52 -4.21
C GLY A 22 4.93 1.02 -4.12
N PRO A 23 5.53 1.74 -5.09
CA PRO A 23 5.43 3.20 -5.16
C PRO A 23 3.99 3.70 -5.34
N THR A 24 3.18 3.00 -6.15
CA THR A 24 1.79 3.41 -6.43
C THR A 24 0.91 3.34 -5.19
N ILE A 25 1.04 2.28 -4.38
CA ILE A 25 0.31 2.18 -3.11
C ILE A 25 0.86 3.16 -2.05
N GLY A 26 2.14 3.51 -2.17
CA GLY A 26 2.77 4.63 -1.46
C GLY A 26 1.98 5.93 -1.61
N ASN A 27 1.55 6.24 -2.83
CA ASN A 27 0.76 7.45 -3.10
C ASN A 27 -0.67 7.39 -2.54
N ALA A 28 -1.17 6.20 -2.21
CA ALA A 28 -2.49 6.00 -1.63
C ALA A 28 -2.51 6.07 -0.09
N HIS A 29 -1.38 6.41 0.55
CA HIS A 29 -1.31 6.59 2.00
C HIS A 29 -2.20 7.73 2.48
N ALA A 30 -2.79 7.54 3.66
CA ALA A 30 -3.53 8.60 4.32
C ALA A 30 -2.58 9.73 4.73
N PRO A 31 -2.88 10.99 4.36
CA PRO A 31 -2.30 12.15 5.01
C PRO A 31 -2.51 12.04 6.52
N ARG A 32 -1.51 12.48 7.30
CA ARG A 32 -1.65 12.56 8.75
C ARG A 32 -1.98 13.98 9.15
N VAL A 33 -3.05 14.12 9.93
CA VAL A 33 -3.41 15.35 10.64
C VAL A 33 -3.23 15.02 12.13
N ASP A 34 -2.45 15.82 12.85
CA ASP A 34 -2.12 15.61 14.28
C ASP A 34 -1.52 14.23 14.62
N GLY A 35 -0.74 13.67 13.69
CA GLY A 35 -0.09 12.36 13.88
C GLY A 35 -1.01 11.15 13.65
N VAL A 36 -2.31 11.38 13.43
CA VAL A 36 -3.30 10.32 13.18
C VAL A 36 -3.56 10.19 11.67
N PRO A 37 -3.54 8.97 11.09
CA PRO A 37 -3.93 8.76 9.70
C PRO A 37 -5.39 9.15 9.46
N LEU A 38 -5.67 9.96 8.44
CA LEU A 38 -7.04 10.39 8.13
C LEU A 38 -7.97 9.25 7.67
N TRP A 39 -7.40 8.17 7.14
CA TRP A 39 -8.14 6.96 6.79
C TRP A 39 -7.33 5.69 6.99
N SER A 40 -8.06 4.59 7.20
CA SER A 40 -7.52 3.25 7.39
C SER A 40 -6.95 2.65 6.09
N PRO A 41 -6.00 1.70 6.18
CA PRO A 41 -5.54 0.92 5.04
C PRO A 41 -6.60 0.21 4.22
N PHE A 42 -7.77 -0.02 4.79
CA PHE A 42 -8.87 -0.67 4.08
C PHE A 42 -9.46 0.20 2.96
N LYS A 43 -9.32 1.53 3.02
CA LYS A 43 -9.89 2.43 2.00
C LYS A 43 -9.28 2.22 0.61
N PRO A 44 -7.95 2.25 0.41
CA PRO A 44 -7.35 1.86 -0.86
C PRO A 44 -7.45 0.36 -1.14
N TYR A 45 -7.45 -0.50 -0.10
CA TYR A 45 -7.59 -1.94 -0.28
C TYR A 45 -8.89 -2.35 -1.00
N VAL A 46 -10.01 -1.67 -0.74
CA VAL A 46 -11.28 -1.93 -1.44
C VAL A 46 -11.14 -1.70 -2.95
N PHE A 47 -10.45 -0.63 -3.38
CA PHE A 47 -10.23 -0.35 -4.80
C PHE A 47 -9.24 -1.32 -5.44
N ILE A 48 -8.23 -1.79 -4.69
CA ILE A 48 -7.34 -2.87 -5.13
C ILE A 48 -8.15 -4.15 -5.36
N GLY A 49 -9.04 -4.50 -4.43
CA GLY A 49 -9.95 -5.64 -4.56
C GLY A 49 -10.88 -5.52 -5.76
N LEU A 50 -11.44 -4.34 -6.01
CA LEU A 50 -12.27 -4.09 -7.19
C LEU A 50 -11.48 -4.27 -8.50
N ALA A 51 -10.26 -3.76 -8.57
CA ALA A 51 -9.40 -3.95 -9.73
C ALA A 51 -9.10 -5.45 -9.96
N TYR A 52 -8.85 -6.21 -8.88
CA TYR A 52 -8.64 -7.65 -8.97
C TYR A 52 -9.88 -8.39 -9.44
N LEU A 53 -11.07 -8.03 -8.96
CA LEU A 53 -12.33 -8.62 -9.40
C LEU A 53 -12.54 -8.42 -10.90
N VAL A 54 -12.37 -7.18 -11.39
CA VAL A 54 -12.56 -6.83 -12.79
C VAL A 54 -11.56 -7.57 -13.67
N ILE A 55 -10.27 -7.50 -13.36
CA ILE A 55 -9.24 -8.11 -14.21
C ILE A 55 -9.28 -9.64 -14.14
N ALA A 56 -9.47 -10.23 -12.95
CA ALA A 56 -9.48 -11.68 -12.80
C ALA A 56 -10.71 -12.31 -13.46
N ILE A 57 -11.90 -11.73 -13.29
CA ILE A 57 -13.13 -12.27 -13.88
C ILE A 57 -13.22 -11.90 -15.36
N CYS A 58 -13.23 -10.60 -15.71
CA CYS A 58 -13.43 -10.18 -17.09
C CYS A 58 -12.24 -10.58 -17.98
N GLY A 59 -11.00 -10.38 -17.49
CA GLY A 59 -9.80 -10.78 -18.23
C GLY A 59 -9.68 -12.30 -18.38
N GLY A 60 -10.00 -13.06 -17.34
CA GLY A 60 -10.03 -14.53 -17.39
C GLY A 60 -11.03 -15.06 -18.42
N LEU A 61 -12.27 -14.59 -18.34
CA LEU A 61 -13.33 -15.00 -19.28
C LEU A 61 -13.04 -14.57 -20.73
N ALA A 62 -12.50 -13.37 -20.94
CA ALA A 62 -12.09 -12.91 -22.26
C ALA A 62 -11.00 -13.81 -22.86
N MET A 63 -10.00 -14.18 -22.05
CA MET A 63 -8.92 -15.07 -22.51
C MET A 63 -9.41 -16.50 -22.77
N MET A 64 -10.39 -17.00 -22.02
CA MET A 64 -11.06 -18.27 -22.31
C MET A 64 -11.79 -18.20 -23.66
N ALA A 65 -12.51 -17.11 -23.93
CA ALA A 65 -13.19 -16.90 -25.21
C ALA A 65 -12.20 -16.88 -26.40
N VAL A 66 -11.10 -16.12 -26.28
CA VAL A 66 -10.07 -16.03 -27.33
C VAL A 66 -9.37 -17.36 -27.59
N LYS A 67 -9.16 -18.17 -26.53
CA LYS A 67 -8.53 -19.49 -26.66
C LYS A 67 -9.50 -20.61 -27.05
N GLY A 68 -10.80 -20.33 -27.14
CA GLY A 68 -11.83 -21.33 -27.44
C GLY A 68 -12.02 -22.35 -26.33
N ASP A 69 -11.79 -21.96 -25.08
CA ASP A 69 -11.91 -22.86 -23.92
C ASP A 69 -13.37 -23.04 -23.49
N SER A 70 -13.67 -24.15 -22.82
CA SER A 70 -15.03 -24.43 -22.36
C SER A 70 -15.37 -23.59 -21.13
N PHE A 71 -16.55 -22.98 -21.09
CA PHE A 71 -17.08 -22.29 -19.90
C PHE A 71 -17.70 -23.26 -18.87
N SER A 72 -17.49 -24.57 -19.05
CA SER A 72 -17.95 -25.58 -18.10
C SER A 72 -16.91 -25.78 -17.01
N PHE A 73 -17.34 -25.66 -15.76
CA PHE A 73 -16.48 -25.88 -14.58
C PHE A 73 -16.83 -27.17 -13.82
N THR A 74 -17.64 -28.05 -14.42
CA THR A 74 -18.09 -29.32 -13.82
C THR A 74 -17.32 -30.52 -14.37
N GLY A 75 -17.39 -31.67 -13.69
CA GLY A 75 -16.72 -32.90 -14.11
C GLY A 75 -15.20 -32.79 -14.12
N GLN A 76 -14.57 -33.00 -15.28
CA GLN A 76 -13.11 -32.97 -15.44
C GLN A 76 -12.48 -31.60 -15.10
N TYR A 77 -13.26 -30.51 -15.16
CA TYR A 77 -12.81 -29.15 -14.87
C TYR A 77 -12.93 -28.76 -13.39
N TYR A 78 -13.52 -29.61 -12.55
CA TYR A 78 -13.68 -29.37 -11.11
C TYR A 78 -12.36 -29.09 -10.37
N PRO A 79 -11.23 -29.79 -10.66
CA PRO A 79 -9.95 -29.46 -10.06
C PRO A 79 -9.48 -28.04 -10.38
N THR A 80 -9.71 -27.56 -11.61
CA THR A 80 -9.36 -26.19 -12.03
C THR A 80 -10.11 -25.16 -11.20
N MET A 81 -11.41 -25.38 -11.00
CA MET A 81 -12.24 -24.51 -10.15
C MET A 81 -11.76 -24.54 -8.70
N LYS A 82 -11.55 -25.73 -8.11
CA LYS A 82 -11.16 -25.90 -6.71
C LYS A 82 -9.79 -25.29 -6.42
N TRP A 83 -8.77 -25.62 -7.21
CA TRP A 83 -7.42 -25.12 -7.01
C TRP A 83 -7.29 -23.65 -7.41
N GLY A 84 -7.99 -23.21 -8.44
CA GLY A 84 -8.07 -21.80 -8.82
C GLY A 84 -8.67 -20.94 -7.70
N PHE A 85 -9.77 -21.39 -7.10
CA PHE A 85 -10.39 -20.71 -5.97
C PHE A 85 -9.49 -20.67 -4.73
N LEU A 86 -8.88 -21.80 -4.37
CA LEU A 86 -7.96 -21.87 -3.23
C LEU A 86 -6.73 -20.97 -3.43
N ALA A 87 -6.16 -20.97 -4.64
CA ALA A 87 -5.06 -20.06 -4.99
C ALA A 87 -5.51 -18.58 -4.91
N GLY A 88 -6.73 -18.28 -5.36
CA GLY A 88 -7.34 -16.95 -5.23
C GLY A 88 -7.48 -16.49 -3.77
N LEU A 89 -7.93 -17.37 -2.87
CA LEU A 89 -8.00 -17.08 -1.43
C LEU A 89 -6.62 -16.77 -0.84
N LEU A 90 -5.61 -17.60 -1.11
CA LEU A 90 -4.23 -17.38 -0.68
C LEU A 90 -3.71 -16.02 -1.18
N GLY A 91 -3.99 -15.68 -2.44
CA GLY A 91 -3.64 -14.38 -3.02
C GLY A 91 -4.36 -13.20 -2.37
N ALA A 92 -5.65 -13.33 -2.07
CA ALA A 92 -6.44 -12.29 -1.42
C ALA A 92 -5.96 -11.99 0.01
N PHE A 93 -5.70 -13.04 0.81
CA PHE A 93 -5.10 -12.90 2.12
C PHE A 93 -3.70 -12.29 2.04
N GLY A 94 -2.87 -12.73 1.08
CA GLY A 94 -1.55 -12.14 0.82
C GLY A 94 -1.64 -10.64 0.51
N ALA A 95 -2.57 -10.22 -0.35
CA ALA A 95 -2.79 -8.82 -0.69
C ALA A 95 -3.27 -7.99 0.52
N LEU A 96 -4.09 -8.56 1.40
CA LEU A 96 -4.51 -7.94 2.66
C LEU A 96 -3.32 -7.69 3.57
N CYS A 97 -2.49 -8.73 3.80
CA CYS A 97 -1.28 -8.63 4.60
C CYS A 97 -0.30 -7.61 4.03
N LEU A 98 -0.07 -7.65 2.72
CA LEU A 98 0.83 -6.72 2.03
C LEU A 98 0.36 -5.27 2.16
N THR A 99 -0.91 -5.00 1.86
CA THR A 99 -1.49 -3.65 1.95
C THR A 99 -1.39 -3.13 3.38
N SER A 100 -1.69 -3.97 4.37
CA SER A 100 -1.59 -3.62 5.79
C SER A 100 -0.14 -3.33 6.20
N ALA A 101 0.82 -4.15 5.77
CA ALA A 101 2.24 -3.96 6.04
C ALA A 101 2.78 -2.67 5.41
N MET A 102 2.43 -2.40 4.15
CA MET A 102 2.80 -1.18 3.44
C MET A 102 2.30 0.08 4.13
N MET A 103 1.06 0.06 4.62
CA MET A 103 0.44 1.22 5.23
C MET A 103 0.84 1.44 6.69
N THR A 104 1.18 0.36 7.40
CA THR A 104 1.75 0.45 8.75
C THR A 104 3.21 0.91 8.71
N SER A 105 3.98 0.50 7.70
CA SER A 105 5.39 0.87 7.50
C SER A 105 5.60 2.27 6.90
N ARG A 106 4.56 3.11 6.85
CA ARG A 106 4.57 4.46 6.25
C ARG A 106 4.98 4.48 4.76
N GLY A 107 4.71 3.41 4.02
CA GLY A 107 5.04 3.35 2.59
C GLY A 107 6.48 3.00 2.28
N ASN A 108 7.17 2.37 3.24
CA ASN A 108 8.48 1.78 2.99
C ASN A 108 8.33 0.53 2.10
N ALA A 109 7.96 0.74 0.84
CA ALA A 109 7.90 -0.27 -0.20
C ALA A 109 9.22 -1.00 -0.35
N LEU A 110 10.31 -0.29 -0.11
CA LEU A 110 11.68 -0.74 -0.29
C LEU A 110 12.07 -1.80 0.74
N LEU A 111 11.46 -1.80 1.92
CA LEU A 111 11.64 -2.82 2.95
C LEU A 111 10.63 -3.95 2.80
N VAL A 112 9.35 -3.62 2.57
CA VAL A 112 8.28 -4.63 2.56
C VAL A 112 8.33 -5.50 1.30
N MET A 113 8.66 -4.94 0.13
CA MET A 113 8.64 -5.69 -1.13
C MET A 113 9.69 -6.82 -1.17
N PRO A 114 10.98 -6.58 -0.83
CA PRO A 114 11.96 -7.66 -0.77
C PRO A 114 11.58 -8.77 0.23
N ILE A 115 11.04 -8.41 1.40
CA ILE A 115 10.62 -9.40 2.40
C ILE A 115 9.50 -10.28 1.85
N VAL A 116 8.49 -9.70 1.21
CA VAL A 116 7.33 -10.44 0.71
C VAL A 116 7.70 -11.32 -0.49
N PHE A 117 8.34 -10.76 -1.52
CA PHE A 117 8.69 -11.54 -2.71
C PHE A 117 9.77 -12.57 -2.43
N GLY A 118 10.75 -12.20 -1.60
CA GLY A 118 11.79 -13.09 -1.14
C GLY A 118 11.31 -14.23 -0.26
N GLY A 119 10.48 -13.89 0.73
CA GLY A 119 9.84 -14.86 1.62
C GLY A 119 8.95 -15.83 0.83
N ALA A 120 8.19 -15.33 -0.16
CA ALA A 120 7.35 -16.17 -1.01
C ALA A 120 8.15 -17.23 -1.78
N VAL A 121 9.31 -16.86 -2.36
CA VAL A 121 10.20 -17.81 -3.06
C VAL A 121 10.69 -18.89 -2.09
N SER A 122 11.15 -18.50 -0.90
CA SER A 122 11.60 -19.44 0.13
C SER A 122 10.49 -20.38 0.61
N VAL A 123 9.30 -19.85 0.88
CA VAL A 123 8.12 -20.66 1.28
C VAL A 123 7.75 -21.65 0.17
N SER A 124 7.76 -21.22 -1.10
CA SER A 124 7.48 -22.11 -2.24
C SER A 124 8.51 -23.25 -2.34
N ALA A 125 9.79 -22.96 -2.10
CA ALA A 125 10.84 -23.98 -2.08
C ALA A 125 10.62 -24.99 -0.93
N ILE A 126 10.29 -24.51 0.27
CA ILE A 126 9.98 -25.37 1.43
C ILE A 126 8.75 -26.24 1.16
N VAL A 127 7.65 -25.65 0.67
CA VAL A 127 6.43 -26.41 0.36
C VAL A 127 6.71 -27.47 -0.71
N SER A 128 7.53 -27.14 -1.70
CA SER A 128 7.95 -28.10 -2.74
C SER A 128 8.77 -29.23 -2.12
N MET A 129 9.74 -28.91 -1.26
CA MET A 129 10.52 -29.91 -0.53
C MET A 129 9.63 -30.84 0.29
N LEU A 130 8.69 -30.30 1.07
CA LEU A 130 7.79 -31.10 1.92
C LEU A 130 6.89 -32.02 1.10
N LYS A 131 6.41 -31.56 -0.07
CA LYS A 131 5.61 -32.39 -0.97
C LYS A 131 6.42 -33.49 -1.66
N LEU A 132 7.69 -33.23 -1.97
CA LEU A 132 8.58 -34.16 -2.68
C LEU A 132 9.43 -35.05 -1.76
N HIS A 133 9.31 -34.87 -0.43
CA HIS A 133 10.16 -35.50 0.59
C HIS A 133 10.12 -37.03 0.58
N ALA A 134 9.12 -37.65 -0.04
CA ALA A 134 9.01 -39.11 -0.16
C ALA A 134 9.84 -39.71 -1.33
N GLU A 135 10.29 -38.92 -2.32
CA GLU A 135 10.78 -39.46 -3.61
C GLU A 135 12.09 -38.82 -4.12
N THR A 136 12.65 -37.78 -3.47
CA THR A 136 13.78 -37.03 -4.05
C THR A 136 14.86 -36.60 -3.06
N THR A 137 16.12 -36.74 -3.48
CA THR A 137 17.28 -36.16 -2.81
C THR A 137 17.32 -34.65 -3.07
N VAL A 138 17.12 -33.87 -2.02
CA VAL A 138 17.20 -32.41 -2.11
C VAL A 138 18.64 -32.02 -2.43
N SER A 139 18.87 -31.40 -3.59
CA SER A 139 20.18 -30.91 -3.97
C SER A 139 20.67 -29.86 -2.96
N PRO A 140 21.89 -29.99 -2.39
CA PRO A 140 22.47 -28.99 -1.51
C PRO A 140 22.52 -27.58 -2.12
N MET A 141 22.57 -27.47 -3.45
CA MET A 141 22.54 -26.18 -4.15
C MET A 141 21.22 -25.40 -3.96
N LEU A 142 20.11 -26.07 -3.65
CA LEU A 142 18.84 -25.38 -3.34
C LEU A 142 18.99 -24.52 -2.07
N TRP A 143 19.64 -25.05 -1.04
CA TRP A 143 19.91 -24.34 0.21
C TRP A 143 20.85 -23.15 0.00
N VAL A 144 21.87 -23.32 -0.85
CA VAL A 144 22.77 -22.24 -1.26
C VAL A 144 21.99 -21.14 -2.00
N GLY A 145 21.12 -21.51 -2.95
CA GLY A 145 20.28 -20.57 -3.69
C GLY A 145 19.32 -19.80 -2.78
N MET A 146 18.69 -20.46 -1.81
CA MET A 146 17.84 -19.81 -0.81
C MET A 146 18.65 -18.85 0.07
N ALA A 147 19.82 -19.27 0.56
CA ALA A 147 20.70 -18.41 1.36
C ALA A 147 21.15 -17.17 0.56
N LEU A 148 21.54 -17.34 -0.70
CA LEU A 148 21.93 -16.25 -1.57
C LEU A 148 20.77 -15.30 -1.86
N THR A 149 19.55 -15.83 -2.02
CA THR A 149 18.34 -15.02 -2.17
C THR A 149 18.11 -14.16 -0.93
N ILE A 150 18.20 -14.75 0.27
CA ILE A 150 18.07 -14.01 1.54
C ILE A 150 19.13 -12.90 1.63
N VAL A 151 20.39 -13.22 1.34
CA VAL A 151 21.48 -12.24 1.35
C VAL A 151 21.21 -11.11 0.35
N GLY A 152 20.80 -11.42 -0.88
CA GLY A 152 20.47 -10.44 -1.91
C GLY A 152 19.35 -9.50 -1.46
N LEU A 153 18.30 -10.04 -0.84
CA LEU A 153 17.19 -9.24 -0.31
C LEU A 153 17.62 -8.33 0.83
N VAL A 154 18.48 -8.81 1.74
CA VAL A 154 19.03 -8.00 2.83
C VAL A 154 19.88 -6.86 2.27
N ILE A 155 20.77 -7.15 1.31
CA ILE A 155 21.59 -6.12 0.66
C ILE A 155 20.70 -5.08 -0.03
N VAL A 156 19.68 -5.50 -0.77
CA VAL A 156 18.73 -4.57 -1.41
C VAL A 156 18.00 -3.74 -0.35
N ALA A 157 17.45 -4.36 0.69
CA ALA A 157 16.73 -3.65 1.75
C ALA A 157 17.62 -2.62 2.49
N MET A 158 18.90 -2.95 2.72
CA MET A 158 19.85 -2.07 3.39
C MET A 158 20.35 -0.92 2.51
N ASN A 159 20.50 -1.14 1.21
CA ASN A 159 21.09 -0.16 0.29
C ASN A 159 20.06 0.64 -0.52
N THR A 160 18.78 0.26 -0.50
CA THR A 160 17.75 1.02 -1.22
C THR A 160 17.44 2.32 -0.47
N PRO A 161 17.66 3.51 -1.09
CA PRO A 161 17.46 4.79 -0.43
C PRO A 161 16.02 4.97 0.03
N GLN A 162 15.83 5.13 1.33
CA GLN A 162 14.53 5.44 1.90
C GLN A 162 14.17 6.87 1.49
N ALA A 163 13.09 7.04 0.71
CA ALA A 163 12.58 8.37 0.44
C ALA A 163 12.26 9.03 1.78
N HIS A 164 12.98 10.12 2.09
CA HIS A 164 12.72 10.92 3.26
C HIS A 164 11.25 11.35 3.19
N ALA A 165 10.51 11.16 4.29
CA ALA A 165 9.24 11.85 4.47
C ALA A 165 9.46 13.33 4.11
N PRO A 166 8.60 13.96 3.30
CA PRO A 166 8.77 15.38 2.95
C PRO A 166 8.95 16.14 4.26
N ALA A 167 10.05 16.91 4.34
CA ALA A 167 10.36 17.73 5.49
C ALA A 167 9.10 18.50 5.85
N LYS A 168 8.67 18.36 7.11
CA LYS A 168 7.67 19.23 7.72
C LYS A 168 8.01 20.65 7.27
N PRO A 169 7.09 21.41 6.63
CA PRO A 169 7.32 22.82 6.39
C PRO A 169 7.77 23.40 7.73
N ALA A 170 9.01 23.91 7.76
CA ALA A 170 9.49 24.67 8.88
C ALA A 170 8.40 25.69 9.15
N ALA A 171 7.84 25.65 10.36
CA ALA A 171 6.88 26.63 10.80
C ALA A 171 7.49 27.99 10.45
N GLU A 172 6.86 28.65 9.50
CA GLU A 172 7.17 30.00 9.11
C GLU A 172 7.28 30.81 10.40
N LEU A 173 8.46 31.40 10.57
CA LEU A 173 8.78 32.30 11.67
C LEU A 173 7.57 33.21 11.87
N ALA A 174 6.90 33.03 13.01
CA ALA A 174 5.95 34.00 13.51
C ALA A 174 6.73 35.30 13.73
N THR A 175 6.74 36.14 12.70
CA THR A 175 7.11 37.53 12.82
C THR A 175 5.97 38.17 13.60
N PRO A 176 6.22 38.81 14.76
CA PRO A 176 5.17 39.46 15.50
C PRO A 176 4.66 40.63 14.66
N VAL A 177 3.37 40.61 14.35
CA VAL A 177 2.68 41.78 13.80
C VAL A 177 2.78 42.88 14.85
N GLN A 178 3.61 43.89 14.56
CA GLN A 178 3.48 45.22 15.12
C GLN A 178 2.09 45.76 14.78
N ALA A 179 1.30 46.06 15.81
CA ALA A 179 0.28 47.08 15.71
C ALA A 179 0.95 48.44 15.96
N THR A 180 1.26 49.15 14.87
CA THR A 180 1.33 50.63 14.85
C THR A 180 -0.09 51.10 14.55
N GLY A 181 -0.70 52.14 15.14
CA GLY A 181 -0.35 53.13 16.15
C GLY A 181 -1.49 54.15 16.15
N SER A 182 -1.83 54.76 17.29
CA SER A 182 -2.43 56.09 17.38
C SER A 182 -2.57 56.46 18.86
N ASP A 183 -1.51 57.07 19.39
CA ASP A 183 -1.63 58.04 20.46
C ASP A 183 -1.97 59.38 19.80
N ASP A 184 -3.05 60.04 20.21
CA ASP A 184 -3.14 61.47 20.62
C ASP A 184 -4.63 61.89 20.66
N GLU A 185 -5.13 62.20 21.86
CA GLU A 185 -5.70 63.52 22.17
C GLU A 185 -6.33 63.49 23.57
N GLY A 186 -5.77 64.29 24.47
CA GLY A 186 -6.41 64.66 25.71
C GLY A 186 -7.33 65.88 25.54
N LEU A 187 -8.03 66.17 26.64
CA LEU A 187 -8.48 67.49 27.08
C LEU A 187 -9.86 68.00 26.60
N SER A 188 -10.81 67.89 27.55
CA SER A 188 -11.92 68.81 27.91
C SER A 188 -12.69 69.61 26.85
N SER A 189 -14.04 69.49 26.89
CA SER A 189 -14.95 70.64 26.77
C SER A 189 -16.36 70.27 27.21
N GLU A 190 -16.80 70.96 28.26
CA GLU A 190 -18.15 71.47 28.60
C GLU A 190 -19.42 71.02 27.84
N ALA A 191 -20.40 70.64 28.67
CA ALA A 191 -21.72 71.26 28.86
C ALA A 191 -22.97 70.79 28.06
N SER A 192 -23.98 70.55 28.91
CA SER A 192 -25.42 70.80 28.79
C SER A 192 -26.37 69.77 28.16
N ASP A 193 -27.36 69.45 29.01
CA ASP A 193 -28.79 69.20 28.76
C ASP A 193 -29.20 67.73 28.93
N SER A 194 -30.07 67.29 29.86
CA SER A 194 -31.05 67.93 30.76
C SER A 194 -31.47 66.92 31.85
N ASP A 195 -31.70 67.39 33.09
CA ASP A 195 -32.29 66.70 34.27
C ASP A 195 -33.76 66.19 34.06
N PRO A 196 -34.49 65.66 35.09
CA PRO A 196 -34.28 64.49 35.97
C PRO A 196 -35.59 63.65 36.06
N VAL A 197 -35.74 62.75 37.05
CA VAL A 197 -36.97 62.32 37.80
C VAL A 197 -36.74 60.89 38.34
N GLU A 198 -36.41 60.74 39.64
CA GLU A 198 -37.33 60.34 40.74
C GLU A 198 -37.72 58.85 40.69
N GLU A 199 -37.12 58.03 41.55
CA GLU A 199 -37.74 57.51 42.79
C GLU A 199 -38.65 56.29 42.56
N SER A 200 -38.25 55.12 43.08
CA SER A 200 -39.10 54.32 43.98
C SER A 200 -38.33 53.07 44.42
N THR A 201 -37.90 53.10 45.67
CA THR A 201 -37.69 51.94 46.54
C THR A 201 -38.84 50.95 46.49
N THR A 202 -38.53 49.65 46.43
CA THR A 202 -39.02 48.66 47.41
C THR A 202 -38.05 47.49 47.50
#